data_AF-A0A015LJS3-F1
#
_entry.id   AF-A0A015LJS3-F1
#
_cell.length_a   1.000
_cell.length_b   1.000
_cell.length_c   1.000
_cell.angle_alpha   90.00
_cell.angle_beta   90.00
_cell.angle_gamma   90.00
#
_symmetry.space_group_name_H-M   'P 1'
#
loop_
_entity.id
_entity.type
_entity.pdbx_description
1 polymer ?
#
loop_
_entity_poly.entity_id
_entity_poly.type
_entity_poly.pdbx_seq_one_letter_code
_entity_poly.pdbx_strand_id
1 'polypeptide(L)'
;MAKNICLNVPAKLKGFMDSTGRLGKVSIENRILPVGSWGDTFGELMLEYISMSFESYSVIMTRKFKFTEQEYRKLFSDFIQEVEKRQLSLTYTRFFAQKIH
;
A
#
# COMPACT_ATOMS: atom_id res chain seq x y z
N MET A 1 -14.29 10.37 -7.31
CA MET A 1 -12.96 10.34 -7.97
C MET A 1 -11.98 11.18 -7.16
N ALA A 2 -10.93 10.59 -6.62
CA ALA A 2 -9.91 11.29 -5.85
C ALA A 2 -9.06 12.16 -6.79
N LYS A 3 -9.36 13.46 -6.89
CA LYS A 3 -8.75 14.40 -7.85
C LYS A 3 -7.27 14.75 -7.56
N ASN A 4 -6.67 14.25 -6.48
CA ASN A 4 -5.34 14.67 -6.00
C ASN A 4 -4.33 13.51 -5.86
N ILE A 5 -4.55 12.36 -6.49
CA ILE A 5 -3.55 11.30 -6.49
C ILE A 5 -2.47 11.66 -7.51
N CYS A 6 -1.27 12.02 -7.02
CA CYS A 6 -0.13 12.22 -7.91
C CYS A 6 0.34 10.86 -8.44
N LEU A 7 -0.13 10.48 -9.63
CA LEU A 7 0.23 9.20 -10.26
C LEU A 7 1.73 9.07 -10.56
N ASN A 8 2.46 10.20 -10.60
CA ASN A 8 3.89 10.24 -10.89
C ASN A 8 4.76 10.43 -9.63
N VAL A 9 4.26 10.07 -8.44
CA VAL A 9 5.04 10.13 -7.18
C VAL A 9 6.43 9.50 -7.34
N PRO A 10 6.58 8.32 -7.99
CA PRO A 10 7.92 7.76 -8.17
C PRO A 10 8.90 8.63 -8.95
N ALA A 11 8.47 9.16 -10.09
CA ALA A 11 9.32 10.03 -10.90
C ALA A 11 9.65 11.34 -10.17
N LYS A 12 8.65 11.96 -9.53
CA LYS A 12 8.84 13.22 -8.79
C LYS A 12 9.73 13.05 -7.57
N LEU A 13 9.54 11.98 -6.80
CA LEU A 13 10.35 11.71 -5.63
C LEU A 13 11.79 11.39 -6.01
N LYS A 14 12.02 10.66 -7.11
CA LYS A 14 13.36 10.47 -7.68
C LYS A 14 14.03 11.81 -7.99
N GLY A 15 13.34 12.66 -8.75
CA GLY A 15 13.87 13.97 -9.14
C GLY A 15 14.18 14.84 -7.93
N PHE A 16 13.32 14.83 -6.91
CA PHE A 16 13.58 15.49 -5.65
C PHE A 16 14.84 14.94 -4.95
N MET A 17 14.96 13.62 -4.81
CA MET A 17 16.12 12.97 -4.19
C MET A 17 17.42 13.33 -4.91
N ASP A 18 17.43 13.25 -6.25
CA ASP A 18 18.58 13.63 -7.09
C ASP A 18 18.92 15.12 -6.92
N SER A 19 17.90 16.00 -6.86
CA SER A 19 18.09 17.45 -6.70
C SER A 19 18.69 17.88 -5.36
N THR A 20 18.65 17.01 -4.33
CA THR A 20 19.22 17.34 -3.03
C THR A 20 20.75 17.48 -3.07
N GLY A 21 21.42 16.84 -4.03
CA GLY A 21 22.88 16.75 -4.10
C GLY A 21 23.54 16.07 -2.90
N ARG A 22 22.74 15.51 -1.97
CA ARG A 22 23.19 14.89 -0.71
C ARG A 22 23.02 13.39 -0.68
N LEU A 23 22.42 12.83 -1.72
CA LEU A 23 22.09 11.42 -1.87
C LEU A 23 22.81 10.87 -3.09
N GLY A 24 23.50 9.75 -2.91
CA GLY A 24 24.15 8.96 -3.95
C GLY A 24 23.50 7.59 -4.04
N LYS A 25 23.79 6.86 -5.13
CA LYS A 25 23.26 5.52 -5.38
C LYS A 25 21.73 5.44 -5.24
N VAL A 26 21.01 6.45 -5.73
CA VAL A 26 19.55 6.44 -5.73
C VAL A 26 19.08 5.35 -6.69
N SER A 27 18.35 4.36 -6.17
CA SER A 27 17.72 3.33 -6.97
C SER A 27 16.24 3.21 -6.64
N ILE A 28 15.46 2.79 -7.64
CA ILE A 28 14.02 2.62 -7.52
C ILE A 28 13.69 1.22 -7.96
N GLU A 29 12.89 0.54 -7.14
CA GLU A 29 12.36 -0.77 -7.48
C GLU A 29 10.84 -0.72 -7.46
N ASN A 30 10.24 -1.17 -8.55
CA ASN A 30 8.81 -1.44 -8.61
C ASN A 30 8.59 -2.92 -8.39
N ARG A 31 7.65 -3.26 -7.53
CA ARG A 31 7.28 -4.63 -7.22
C ARG A 31 5.78 -4.76 -7.24
N ILE A 32 5.33 -5.92 -7.68
CA ILE A 32 3.95 -6.36 -7.61
C ILE A 32 3.96 -7.62 -6.76
N LEU A 33 3.14 -7.63 -5.72
CA LEU A 33 2.98 -8.79 -4.84
C LEU A 33 1.57 -9.32 -4.94
N PRO A 34 1.38 -10.65 -4.98
CA PRO A 34 0.05 -11.22 -4.88
C PRO A 34 -0.51 -10.99 -3.47
N VAL A 35 -1.84 -10.96 -3.36
CA VAL A 35 -2.55 -10.85 -2.09
C VAL A 35 -3.66 -11.90 -2.09
N GLY A 36 -3.69 -12.75 -1.08
CA GLY A 36 -4.65 -13.86 -0.97
C GLY A 36 -4.11 -15.20 -1.45
N SER A 37 -4.97 -16.22 -1.38
CA SER A 37 -4.58 -17.63 -1.56
C SER A 37 -3.98 -17.96 -2.93
N TRP A 38 -4.35 -17.20 -3.96
CA TRP A 38 -3.82 -17.36 -5.32
C TRP A 38 -2.32 -17.02 -5.44
N GLY A 39 -1.75 -16.36 -4.43
CA GLY A 39 -0.33 -16.01 -4.33
C GLY A 39 0.52 -16.97 -3.52
N ASP A 40 0.04 -18.20 -3.28
CA ASP A 40 0.63 -19.19 -2.39
C ASP A 40 0.84 -18.63 -0.96
N THR A 41 1.75 -19.25 -0.20
CA THR A 41 2.07 -18.87 1.19
C THR A 41 2.42 -17.38 1.34
N PHE A 42 3.07 -16.79 0.33
CA PHE A 42 3.43 -15.38 0.38
C PHE A 42 2.20 -14.47 0.22
N GLY A 43 1.28 -14.81 -0.69
CA GLY A 43 0.04 -14.08 -0.89
C GLY A 43 -0.87 -14.14 0.34
N GLU A 44 -0.96 -15.29 1.00
CA GLU A 44 -1.69 -15.46 2.26
C GLU A 44 -1.10 -14.57 3.36
N LEU A 45 0.22 -14.58 3.55
CA LEU A 45 0.90 -13.72 4.52
C LEU A 45 0.65 -12.22 4.23
N MET A 46 0.62 -11.83 2.96
CA MET A 46 0.31 -10.46 2.57
C MET A 46 -1.13 -10.07 2.90
N LEU A 47 -2.09 -10.98 2.72
CA LEU A 47 -3.48 -10.75 3.09
C LEU A 47 -3.60 -10.56 4.61
N GLU A 48 -2.97 -11.43 5.41
CA GLU A 48 -2.94 -11.30 6.87
C GLU A 48 -2.36 -9.96 7.32
N TYR A 49 -1.24 -9.53 6.72
CA TYR A 49 -0.62 -8.24 7.02
C TYR A 49 -1.56 -7.06 6.74
N ILE A 50 -2.27 -7.09 5.60
CA ILE A 50 -3.25 -6.07 5.26
C ILE A 50 -4.42 -6.10 6.24
N SER A 51 -4.93 -7.29 6.57
CA SER A 51 -6.01 -7.49 7.54
C SER A 51 -5.67 -6.92 8.91
N MET A 52 -4.48 -7.21 9.44
CA MET A 52 -4.01 -6.63 10.70
C MET A 52 -3.91 -5.10 10.65
N SER A 53 -3.47 -4.56 9.51
CA SER A 53 -3.36 -3.12 9.30
C SER A 53 -4.74 -2.45 9.34
N PHE A 54 -5.72 -3.00 8.63
CA PHE A 54 -7.11 -2.52 8.65
C PHE A 54 -7.67 -2.51 10.07
N GLU A 55 -7.48 -3.59 10.82
CA GLU A 55 -7.95 -3.69 12.20
C GLU A 55 -7.33 -2.66 13.14
N SER A 56 -6.03 -2.36 12.96
CA SER A 56 -5.37 -1.26 13.66
C SER A 56 -5.94 0.12 13.30
N TYR A 57 -6.50 0.27 12.10
CA TYR A 57 -7.13 1.51 11.61
C TYR A 57 -8.63 1.59 11.87
N SER A 58 -9.26 0.56 12.43
CA SER A 58 -10.70 0.55 12.77
C SER A 58 -11.13 1.80 13.55
N VAL A 59 -10.30 2.26 14.50
CA VAL A 59 -10.51 3.50 15.27
C VAL A 59 -10.50 4.75 14.38
N ILE A 60 -9.60 4.80 13.40
CA ILE A 60 -9.53 5.93 12.45
C ILE A 60 -10.75 5.89 11.53
N MET A 61 -11.13 4.71 11.02
CA MET A 61 -12.28 4.54 10.14
C MET A 61 -13.58 4.95 10.84
N THR A 62 -13.76 4.54 12.08
CA THR A 62 -14.96 4.86 12.86
C THR A 62 -15.01 6.32 13.30
N ARG A 63 -13.88 6.90 13.76
CA ARG A 63 -13.87 8.27 14.31
C ARG A 63 -13.68 9.36 13.25
N LYS A 64 -12.74 9.17 12.32
CA LYS A 64 -12.37 10.20 11.33
C LYS A 64 -13.25 10.13 10.09
N PHE A 65 -13.53 8.93 9.61
CA PHE A 65 -14.38 8.71 8.44
C PHE A 65 -15.86 8.48 8.80
N LYS A 66 -16.19 8.47 10.10
CA LYS A 66 -17.57 8.39 10.63
C LYS A 66 -18.33 7.13 10.20
N PHE A 67 -17.62 6.04 9.91
CA PHE A 67 -18.26 4.74 9.75
C PHE A 67 -18.73 4.21 11.10
N THR A 68 -19.87 3.53 11.12
CA THR A 68 -20.20 2.64 12.22
C THR A 68 -19.27 1.43 12.21
N GLU A 69 -19.16 0.74 13.35
CA GLU A 69 -18.38 -0.50 13.41
C GLU A 69 -18.93 -1.56 12.44
N GLN A 70 -20.25 -1.65 12.29
CA GLN A 70 -20.89 -2.58 11.37
C GLN A 70 -20.57 -2.28 9.91
N GLU A 71 -20.60 -1.00 9.49
CA GLU A 71 -20.22 -0.59 8.14
C GLU A 71 -18.75 -0.89 7.86
N TYR A 72 -17.87 -0.61 8.83
CA TYR A 72 -16.45 -0.93 8.71
C TYR A 72 -16.22 -2.44 8.53
N ARG A 73 -16.84 -3.28 9.37
CA ARG A 73 -16.73 -4.74 9.27
C ARG A 73 -17.27 -5.28 7.96
N LYS A 74 -18.36 -4.70 7.45
CA LYS A 74 -18.91 -5.05 6.14
C LYS A 74 -17.94 -4.70 5.02
N LEU A 75 -17.41 -3.47 4.99
CA LEU A 75 -16.41 -3.04 4.01
C LEU A 75 -15.17 -3.94 4.01
N PHE A 76 -14.70 -4.31 5.20
CA PHE A 76 -13.56 -5.20 5.34
C PHE A 76 -13.87 -6.61 4.83
N SER A 77 -15.02 -7.18 5.18
CA SER A 77 -15.47 -8.48 4.65
C SER A 77 -15.58 -8.47 3.11
N ASP A 78 -16.18 -7.41 2.55
CA ASP A 78 -16.30 -7.23 1.11
C ASP A 78 -14.91 -7.17 0.45
N PHE A 79 -13.95 -6.47 1.06
CA PHE A 79 -12.56 -6.44 0.58
C PHE A 79 -11.92 -7.84 0.55
N ILE A 80 -12.05 -8.64 1.60
CA ILE A 80 -11.51 -10.01 1.63
C ILE A 80 -12.11 -10.88 0.52
N GLN A 81 -13.41 -10.75 0.26
CA GLN A 81 -14.05 -11.48 -0.84
C GLN A 81 -13.54 -11.02 -2.21
N GLU A 82 -13.29 -9.72 -2.38
CA GLU A 82 -12.72 -9.19 -3.62
C GLU A 82 -11.30 -9.66 -3.88
N VAL A 83 -10.47 -9.78 -2.83
CA VAL A 83 -9.10 -10.32 -2.92
C VAL A 83 -9.10 -11.68 -3.62
N GLU A 84 -9.95 -12.60 -3.15
CA GLU A 84 -10.03 -13.95 -3.70
C GLU A 84 -10.71 -13.97 -5.08
N LYS A 85 -11.82 -13.24 -5.25
CA LYS A 85 -12.59 -13.25 -6.50
C LYS A 85 -11.84 -12.64 -7.68
N ARG A 86 -11.04 -11.60 -7.42
CA ARG A 86 -10.39 -10.78 -8.46
C ARG A 86 -8.88 -10.98 -8.53
N GLN A 87 -8.32 -11.82 -7.66
CA GLN A 87 -6.88 -12.06 -7.55
C GLN A 87 -6.11 -10.73 -7.40
N LEU A 88 -6.47 -9.97 -6.36
CA LEU A 88 -5.90 -8.63 -6.17
C LEU A 88 -4.39 -8.70 -5.89
N SER A 89 -3.67 -7.71 -6.41
CA SER A 89 -2.23 -7.54 -6.18
C SER A 89 -1.90 -6.17 -5.59
N LEU A 90 -0.86 -6.11 -4.79
CA LEU A 90 -0.32 -4.88 -4.24
C LEU A 90 0.86 -4.43 -5.10
N THR A 91 0.72 -3.26 -5.73
CA THR A 91 1.84 -2.60 -6.41
C THR A 91 2.46 -1.56 -5.48
N TYR A 92 3.78 -1.61 -5.31
CA TYR A 92 4.51 -0.59 -4.57
C TYR A 92 5.85 -0.26 -5.20
N THR A 93 6.35 0.91 -4.84
CA THR A 93 7.66 1.41 -5.23
C THR A 93 8.54 1.57 -3.99
N ARG A 94 9.73 0.98 -4.02
CA ARG A 94 10.79 1.22 -3.02
C ARG A 94 11.81 2.19 -3.59
N PHE A 95 12.26 3.13 -2.76
CA PHE A 95 13.33 4.06 -3.05
C PHE A 95 14.48 3.74 -2.11
N PHE A 96 15.65 3.51 -2.67
CA PHE A 96 16.87 3.33 -1.91
C PHE A 96 17.79 4.50 -2.24
N ALA A 97 18.51 5.00 -1.24
CA ALA A 97 19.54 6.01 -1.42
C ALA A 97 20.56 5.91 -0.30
N GLN A 98 21.79 6.31 -0.60
CA GLN A 98 22.86 6.42 0.37
C GLN A 98 23.19 7.90 0.57
N LYS A 99 23.31 8.35 1.83
CA LYS A 99 23.80 9.71 2.11
C LYS A 99 25.25 9.84 1.63
N ILE A 100 25.55 10.90 0.90
CA ILE A 100 26.92 11.27 0.53
C ILE A 100 27.53 12.00 1.74
N HIS A 101 28.73 11.58 2.14
CA HIS A 101 29.50 12.22 3.21
C HIS A 101 30.24 13.45 2.70
#